data_AF-A0A5C6ZBB2-F1
#
_entry.id   AF-A0A5C6ZBB2-F1
#
_cell.length_a   1.000
_cell.length_b   1.000
_cell.length_c   1.000
_cell.angle_alpha   90.00
_cell.angle_beta   90.00
_cell.angle_gamma   90.00
#
_symmetry.space_group_name_H-M   'P 1'
#
loop_
_entity.id
_entity.type
_entity.pdbx_description
1 polymer ?
#
loop_
_entity_poly.entity_id
_entity_poly.type
_entity_poly.pdbx_seq_one_letter_code
_entity_poly.pdbx_strand_id
1 'polypeptide(L)'
;MPQADQLKKEAQRLAGEAKHPSEKLPTYQELLDSAIEDTFPASDPIAVGGATKIAEPHTTLRDAKDWTLKPGSEMPPGGDAAPTASAGGPELSAPCEGFVERPMTLQATVEDAVQVPRGPCTIEQSEHRAVLRWTEDGQDRCGSMAIEDYRDRLADGALRRGERRDAG
;
A
#
# COMPACT_ATOMS: atom_id res chain seq x y z
N MET A 1 23.06 11.43 -18.56
CA MET A 1 23.77 10.81 -19.70
C MET A 1 24.99 10.09 -19.16
N PRO A 2 25.06 8.76 -19.23
CA PRO A 2 26.25 8.03 -18.82
C PRO A 2 27.44 8.50 -19.65
N GLN A 3 28.59 8.69 -18.99
CA GLN A 3 29.80 9.18 -19.65
C GLN A 3 30.30 8.12 -20.64
N ALA A 4 30.77 8.54 -21.82
CA ALA A 4 31.18 7.63 -22.90
C ALA A 4 32.27 6.61 -22.49
N ASP A 5 33.04 6.94 -21.46
CA ASP A 5 34.08 6.06 -20.92
C ASP A 5 33.53 4.95 -20.02
N GLN A 6 32.35 5.15 -19.40
CA GLN A 6 31.68 4.14 -18.59
C GLN A 6 31.08 3.03 -19.48
N LEU A 7 30.41 3.43 -20.57
CA LEU A 7 29.86 2.50 -21.57
C LEU A 7 30.94 1.60 -22.20
N LYS A 8 32.13 2.15 -22.46
CA LYS A 8 33.27 1.37 -23.00
C LYS A 8 33.80 0.35 -22.00
N LYS A 9 33.90 0.73 -20.71
CA LYS A 9 34.36 -0.18 -19.65
C LYS A 9 33.34 -1.29 -19.39
N GLU A 10 32.06 -0.96 -19.40
CA GLU A 10 30.97 -1.93 -19.31
C GLU A 10 30.98 -2.92 -20.48
N ALA A 11 31.16 -2.45 -21.72
CA ALA A 11 31.28 -3.32 -22.89
C ALA A 11 32.50 -4.25 -22.81
N GLN A 12 33.66 -3.75 -22.34
CA GLN A 12 34.86 -4.57 -22.11
C GLN A 12 34.65 -5.61 -21.00
N ARG A 13 33.87 -5.27 -19.97
CA ARG A 13 33.45 -6.18 -18.90
C ARG A 13 32.55 -7.30 -19.44
N LEU A 14 31.53 -6.95 -20.23
CA LEU A 14 30.59 -7.89 -20.86
C LEU A 14 31.30 -8.82 -21.87
N ALA A 15 32.30 -8.30 -22.58
CA ALA A 15 33.14 -9.07 -23.50
C ALA A 15 34.18 -9.95 -22.77
N GLY A 16 34.33 -9.81 -21.44
CA GLY A 16 35.28 -10.59 -20.64
C GLY A 16 36.75 -10.18 -20.80
N GLU A 17 37.03 -9.06 -21.47
CA GLU A 17 38.38 -8.57 -21.79
C GLU A 17 39.03 -7.76 -20.65
N ALA A 18 38.33 -7.58 -19.52
CA ALA A 18 38.85 -6.86 -18.37
C ALA A 18 40.08 -7.57 -17.75
N LYS A 19 41.20 -6.83 -17.65
CA LYS A 19 42.51 -7.35 -17.26
C LYS A 19 42.59 -7.69 -15.77
N HIS A 20 41.85 -6.97 -14.94
CA HIS A 20 41.87 -7.17 -13.48
C HIS A 20 40.53 -7.72 -12.98
N PRO A 21 40.51 -8.66 -12.00
CA PRO A 21 39.27 -9.23 -11.47
C PRO A 21 38.33 -8.18 -10.85
N SER A 22 38.84 -7.06 -10.33
CA SER A 22 38.01 -5.97 -9.81
C SER A 22 37.32 -5.15 -10.90
N GLU A 23 37.80 -5.19 -12.14
CA GLU A 23 37.18 -4.53 -13.29
C GLU A 23 36.06 -5.38 -13.90
N LYS A 24 36.01 -6.68 -13.55
CA LYS A 24 34.95 -7.61 -13.95
C LYS A 24 33.66 -7.43 -13.17
N LEU A 25 33.70 -6.72 -12.05
CA LEU A 25 32.54 -6.49 -11.19
C LEU A 25 31.96 -5.10 -11.46
N PRO A 26 30.62 -4.97 -11.45
CA PRO A 26 29.98 -3.66 -11.39
C PRO A 26 30.43 -2.91 -10.14
N THR A 27 30.53 -1.60 -10.27
CA THR A 27 30.73 -0.68 -9.15
C THR A 27 29.46 -0.63 -8.30
N TYR A 28 29.63 -0.20 -7.04
CA TYR A 28 28.50 0.01 -6.13
C TYR A 28 27.45 0.97 -6.71
N GLN A 29 27.89 2.01 -7.42
CA GLN A 29 26.98 2.97 -8.06
C GLN A 29 26.15 2.33 -9.18
N GLU A 30 26.77 1.52 -10.05
CA GLU A 30 26.05 0.81 -11.13
C GLU A 30 25.01 -0.15 -10.57
N LEU A 31 25.30 -0.83 -9.44
CA LEU A 31 24.33 -1.70 -8.76
C LEU A 31 23.16 -0.90 -8.17
N LEU A 32 23.45 0.26 -7.56
CA LEU A 32 22.43 1.12 -6.98
C LEU A 32 21.52 1.69 -8.07
N ASP A 33 22.09 2.19 -9.16
CA ASP A 33 21.34 2.76 -10.28
C ASP A 33 20.45 1.68 -10.94
N SER A 34 20.96 0.45 -11.13
CA SER A 34 20.18 -0.68 -11.66
C SER A 34 19.02 -1.06 -10.73
N ALA A 35 19.26 -1.14 -9.42
CA ALA A 35 18.22 -1.45 -8.44
C ALA A 35 17.13 -0.37 -8.38
N ILE A 36 17.51 0.89 -8.58
CA ILE A 36 16.57 2.02 -8.67
C ILE A 36 15.72 1.89 -9.93
N GLU A 37 16.31 1.60 -11.09
CA GLU A 37 15.56 1.38 -12.34
C GLU A 37 14.52 0.25 -12.23
N ASP A 38 14.87 -0.85 -11.55
CA ASP A 38 13.95 -1.98 -11.32
C ASP A 38 12.86 -1.70 -10.27
N THR A 39 13.07 -0.72 -9.37
CA THR A 39 12.13 -0.36 -8.28
C THR A 39 11.06 0.64 -8.73
N PHE A 40 11.20 1.20 -9.93
CA PHE A 40 10.19 2.06 -10.53
C PHE A 40 9.51 1.36 -11.72
N PRO A 41 8.50 0.50 -11.49
CA PRO A 41 7.47 0.35 -12.51
C PRO A 41 6.96 1.76 -12.78
N ALA A 42 6.89 2.15 -14.06
CA ALA A 42 6.34 3.43 -14.48
C ALA A 42 5.13 3.73 -13.59
N SER A 43 5.24 4.83 -12.83
CA SER A 43 4.27 5.34 -11.85
C SER A 43 2.89 4.80 -12.16
N ASP A 44 2.29 4.00 -11.26
CA ASP A 44 1.00 3.32 -11.47
C ASP A 44 0.18 4.05 -12.52
N PRO A 45 -0.20 3.41 -13.65
CA PRO A 45 -0.78 4.10 -14.78
C PRO A 45 -1.88 5.03 -14.26
N ILE A 46 -1.71 6.34 -14.48
CA ILE A 46 -2.68 7.32 -13.98
C ILE A 46 -4.04 6.82 -14.43
N ALA A 47 -4.91 6.50 -13.47
CA ALA A 47 -6.21 5.91 -13.77
C ALA A 47 -7.00 6.91 -14.63
N VAL A 48 -6.95 6.75 -15.94
CA VAL A 48 -7.52 7.70 -16.92
C VAL A 48 -9.03 7.86 -16.70
N GLY A 49 -9.67 6.89 -16.03
CA GLY A 49 -11.08 6.94 -15.66
C GLY A 49 -11.46 8.08 -14.71
N GLY A 50 -10.53 8.62 -13.91
CA GLY A 50 -10.82 9.73 -12.99
C GLY A 50 -10.61 11.12 -13.61
N ALA A 51 -9.66 11.26 -14.54
CA ALA A 51 -9.19 12.55 -15.05
C ALA A 51 -9.86 13.01 -16.36
N THR A 52 -10.63 12.19 -17.07
CA THR A 52 -11.35 12.64 -18.27
C THR A 52 -12.58 13.52 -18.00
N LYS A 53 -12.89 13.80 -16.73
CA LYS A 53 -13.92 14.76 -16.30
C LYS A 53 -13.31 15.95 -15.56
N ILE A 54 -12.28 16.59 -16.12
CA ILE A 54 -11.69 17.83 -15.58
C ILE A 54 -12.59 19.05 -15.86
N ALA A 55 -13.52 18.96 -16.81
CA ALA A 55 -14.36 20.09 -17.20
C ALA A 55 -15.66 20.23 -16.37
N GLU A 56 -16.02 19.24 -15.55
CA GLU A 56 -17.19 19.33 -14.68
C GLU A 56 -16.73 19.70 -13.26
N PRO A 57 -17.28 20.77 -12.65
CA PRO A 57 -16.98 21.08 -11.26
C PRO A 57 -17.40 19.90 -10.39
N HIS A 58 -16.43 19.19 -9.81
CA HIS A 58 -16.66 18.13 -8.83
C HIS A 58 -17.10 18.75 -7.51
N THR A 59 -18.31 19.32 -7.47
CA THR A 59 -19.00 19.64 -6.22
C THR A 59 -19.79 18.41 -5.83
N THR A 60 -19.27 17.64 -4.89
CA THR A 60 -19.98 16.49 -4.32
C THR A 60 -20.79 16.94 -3.11
N LEU A 61 -21.75 16.12 -2.66
CA LEU A 61 -22.49 16.38 -1.42
C LEU A 61 -21.58 16.53 -0.19
N ARG A 62 -20.33 16.03 -0.25
CA ARG A 62 -19.33 16.20 0.81
C ARG A 62 -18.83 17.65 0.91
N ASP A 63 -18.81 18.36 -0.22
CA ASP A 63 -18.39 19.77 -0.31
C ASP A 63 -19.47 20.74 0.17
N ALA A 64 -20.67 20.25 0.52
CA ALA A 64 -21.73 21.06 1.13
C ALA A 64 -21.47 21.40 2.61
N LYS A 65 -20.45 20.78 3.22
CA LYS A 65 -20.10 21.01 4.63
C LYS A 65 -18.93 22.00 4.71
N ASP A 66 -19.26 23.28 4.83
CA ASP A 66 -18.28 24.33 5.11
C ASP A 66 -17.78 24.21 6.55
N TRP A 67 -16.66 23.49 6.76
CA TRP A 67 -16.02 23.45 8.08
C TRP A 67 -15.33 24.79 8.34
N THR A 68 -15.85 25.56 9.29
CA THR A 68 -15.21 26.79 9.74
C THR A 68 -14.00 26.45 10.62
N LEU A 69 -12.84 27.03 10.29
CA LEU A 69 -11.64 26.92 11.13
C LEU A 69 -11.91 27.56 12.49
N LYS A 70 -11.37 26.94 13.55
CA LYS A 70 -11.37 27.56 14.87
C LYS A 70 -10.49 28.82 14.84
N PRO A 71 -10.92 29.95 15.43
CA PRO A 71 -10.09 31.15 15.56
C PRO A 71 -8.72 30.79 16.18
N GLY A 72 -7.61 31.22 15.54
CA GLY A 72 -6.25 30.86 15.95
C GLY A 72 -5.61 29.65 15.27
N SER A 73 -6.32 28.90 14.40
CA SER A 73 -5.75 27.87 13.51
C SER A 73 -5.41 28.40 12.11
N GLU A 74 -5.45 29.72 11.94
CA GLU A 74 -5.25 30.45 10.68
C GLU A 74 -3.79 30.56 10.23
N MET A 75 -2.84 30.07 11.05
CA MET A 75 -1.43 30.03 10.69
C MET A 75 -1.00 28.57 10.49
N PRO A 76 -0.52 28.18 9.29
CA PRO A 76 0.13 26.88 9.13
C PRO A 76 1.35 26.85 10.07
N PRO A 77 1.60 25.73 10.78
CA PRO A 77 2.83 25.60 11.55
C PRO A 77 4.00 25.82 10.58
N GLY A 78 4.84 26.79 10.93
CA GLY A 78 5.84 27.38 10.04
C GLY A 78 6.70 26.36 9.30
N GLY A 79 7.13 26.78 8.11
CA GLY A 79 8.32 26.24 7.48
C GLY A 79 9.50 26.25 8.45
N ASP A 80 10.41 25.31 8.20
CA ASP A 80 11.62 25.02 8.96
C ASP A 80 11.44 24.20 10.24
N ALA A 81 10.99 22.95 10.09
CA ALA A 81 11.65 21.78 10.65
C ALA A 81 10.99 20.52 10.08
N ALA A 82 11.78 19.68 9.41
CA ALA A 82 11.34 18.34 9.03
C ALA A 82 10.72 17.63 10.24
N PRO A 83 9.56 16.97 10.11
CA PRO A 83 9.10 16.09 11.17
C PRO A 83 10.16 15.00 11.29
N THR A 84 10.85 14.98 12.43
CA THR A 84 11.59 13.81 12.87
C THR A 84 10.64 12.64 12.78
N ALA A 85 10.92 11.73 11.84
CA ALA A 85 10.27 10.47 11.69
C ALA A 85 10.20 9.81 13.08
N SER A 86 9.02 9.91 13.67
CA SER A 86 8.69 9.16 14.87
C SER A 86 8.87 7.70 14.50
N ALA A 87 9.67 7.01 15.30
CA ALA A 87 10.11 5.64 15.11
C ALA A 87 9.00 4.75 14.54
N GLY A 88 9.36 3.99 13.50
CA GLY A 88 8.47 3.07 12.80
C GLY A 88 7.68 2.18 13.75
N GLY A 89 6.41 2.52 13.93
CA GLY A 89 5.38 1.52 14.19
C GLY A 89 5.03 0.86 12.85
N PRO A 90 4.51 -0.38 12.85
CA PRO A 90 4.00 -0.98 11.62
C PRO A 90 2.95 -0.02 11.06
N GLU A 91 3.14 0.37 9.81
CA GLU A 91 2.25 1.25 9.05
C GLU A 91 0.91 0.53 8.87
N LEU A 92 0.08 0.60 9.90
CA LEU A 92 -1.26 0.04 9.95
C LEU A 92 -2.20 1.11 9.40
N SER A 93 -2.88 0.79 8.30
CA SER A 93 -3.98 1.63 7.81
C SER A 93 -5.05 1.76 8.89
N ALA A 94 -5.76 2.89 8.89
CA ALA A 94 -6.88 3.11 9.81
C ALA A 94 -7.85 1.92 9.79
N PRO A 95 -8.28 1.41 10.96
CA PRO A 95 -9.22 0.30 11.04
C PRO A 95 -10.50 0.65 10.29
N CYS A 96 -10.84 -0.17 9.30
CA CYS A 96 -12.01 -0.01 8.45
C CYS A 96 -13.10 -1.01 8.87
N GLU A 97 -14.36 -0.59 8.87
CA GLU A 97 -15.47 -1.54 8.99
C GLU A 97 -15.61 -2.37 7.71
N GLY A 98 -15.97 -3.65 7.88
CA GLY A 98 -16.17 -4.59 6.80
C GLY A 98 -17.22 -5.65 7.14
N PHE A 99 -17.57 -6.45 6.13
CA PHE A 99 -18.54 -7.51 6.26
C PHE A 99 -18.08 -8.76 5.53
N VAL A 100 -18.06 -9.89 6.23
CA VAL A 100 -17.79 -11.21 5.67
C VAL A 100 -19.09 -11.73 5.09
N GLU A 101 -19.16 -11.89 3.76
CA GLU A 101 -20.36 -12.38 3.07
C GLU A 101 -20.39 -13.91 2.98
N ARG A 102 -19.22 -14.53 2.88
CA ARG A 102 -19.06 -15.99 2.83
C ARG A 102 -18.09 -16.44 3.92
N PRO A 103 -18.42 -17.51 4.67
CA PRO A 103 -17.51 -18.06 5.67
C PRO A 103 -16.17 -18.38 5.02
N MET A 104 -15.10 -17.97 5.69
CA MET A 104 -13.77 -18.07 5.11
C MET A 104 -12.74 -18.43 6.18
N THR A 105 -11.69 -19.15 5.82
CA THR A 105 -10.64 -19.51 6.77
C THR A 105 -9.49 -18.53 6.70
N LEU A 106 -9.02 -18.07 7.87
CA LEU A 106 -7.87 -17.18 8.06
C LEU A 106 -6.82 -17.86 8.95
N GLN A 107 -5.58 -17.36 8.93
CA GLN A 107 -4.54 -17.84 9.84
C GLN A 107 -4.54 -17.00 11.12
N ALA A 108 -4.94 -17.60 12.24
CA ALA A 108 -4.85 -16.95 13.56
C ALA A 108 -3.41 -16.98 14.09
N THR A 109 -2.71 -18.10 13.89
CA THR A 109 -1.27 -18.25 14.15
C THR A 109 -0.63 -19.08 13.03
N VAL A 110 0.69 -19.27 13.06
CA VAL A 110 1.45 -20.02 12.04
C VAL A 110 0.90 -21.45 11.83
N GLU A 111 0.28 -22.03 12.86
CA GLU A 111 -0.21 -23.41 12.84
C GLU A 111 -1.73 -23.52 13.06
N ASP A 112 -2.42 -22.40 13.31
CA ASP A 112 -3.83 -22.40 13.67
C ASP A 112 -4.66 -21.60 12.65
N ALA A 113 -5.54 -22.31 11.96
CA ALA A 113 -6.46 -21.75 10.98
C ALA A 113 -7.83 -21.56 11.63
N VAL A 114 -8.28 -20.30 11.68
CA VAL A 114 -9.57 -19.92 12.28
C VAL A 114 -10.61 -19.72 11.20
N GLN A 115 -11.79 -20.31 11.40
CA GLN A 115 -12.93 -20.12 10.51
C GLN A 115 -13.67 -18.84 10.89
N VAL A 116 -13.80 -17.92 9.94
CA VAL A 116 -14.51 -16.66 10.12
C VAL A 116 -15.94 -16.85 9.65
N PRO A 117 -16.95 -16.70 10.53
CA PRO A 117 -18.35 -16.79 10.13
C PRO A 117 -18.77 -15.55 9.32
N ARG A 118 -19.93 -15.66 8.66
CA ARG A 118 -20.56 -14.53 7.98
C ARG A 118 -20.99 -13.49 9.01
N GLY A 119 -20.53 -12.24 8.88
CA GLY A 119 -20.86 -11.20 9.85
C GLY A 119 -20.04 -9.92 9.75
N PRO A 120 -20.33 -8.94 10.62
CA PRO A 120 -19.56 -7.71 10.71
C PRO A 120 -18.14 -8.00 11.23
N CYS A 121 -17.15 -7.37 10.61
CA CYS A 121 -15.75 -7.48 11.02
C CYS A 121 -15.04 -6.13 10.87
N THR A 122 -14.03 -5.87 11.68
CA THR A 122 -13.09 -4.77 11.50
C THR A 122 -11.87 -5.27 10.74
N ILE A 123 -11.45 -4.51 9.73
CA ILE A 123 -10.33 -4.84 8.85
C ILE A 123 -9.20 -3.84 9.11
N GLU A 124 -8.05 -4.33 9.54
CA GLU A 124 -6.79 -3.59 9.64
C GLU A 124 -5.84 -4.12 8.57
N GLN A 125 -5.27 -3.27 7.73
CA GLN A 125 -4.31 -3.69 6.72
C GLN A 125 -2.95 -3.05 6.98
N SER A 126 -1.89 -3.81 6.71
CA SER A 126 -0.52 -3.35 6.56
C SER A 126 -0.07 -3.56 5.11
N GLU A 127 1.16 -3.17 4.79
CA GLU A 127 1.76 -3.38 3.45
C GLU A 127 1.71 -4.83 2.97
N HIS A 128 1.90 -5.80 3.88
CA HIS A 128 2.03 -7.23 3.51
C HIS A 128 0.94 -8.15 4.06
N ARG A 129 0.08 -7.65 4.95
CA ARG A 129 -0.93 -8.48 5.63
C ARG A 129 -2.20 -7.72 5.93
N ALA A 130 -3.31 -8.45 5.97
CA ALA A 130 -4.58 -7.96 6.48
C ALA A 130 -4.97 -8.75 7.73
N VAL A 131 -5.38 -8.04 8.77
CA VAL A 131 -5.93 -8.59 10.01
C VAL A 131 -7.41 -8.27 10.05
N LEU A 132 -8.22 -9.32 10.20
CA LEU A 132 -9.64 -9.20 10.46
C LEU A 132 -9.89 -9.44 11.93
N ARG A 133 -10.78 -8.64 12.51
CA ARG A 133 -11.29 -8.78 13.87
C ARG A 133 -12.79 -8.93 13.80
N TRP A 134 -13.34 -9.94 14.43
CA TRP A 134 -14.79 -10.16 14.49
C TRP A 134 -15.16 -10.67 15.88
N THR A 135 -16.43 -10.57 16.23
CA THR A 135 -16.95 -11.09 17.48
C THR A 135 -17.76 -12.34 17.20
N GLU A 136 -17.41 -13.45 17.85
CA GLU A 136 -18.06 -14.76 17.74
C GLU A 136 -18.44 -15.24 19.14
N ASP A 137 -19.73 -15.51 19.38
CA ASP A 137 -20.26 -15.91 20.69
C ASP A 137 -19.86 -14.99 21.87
N GLY A 138 -19.71 -13.69 21.60
CA GLY A 138 -19.28 -12.70 22.59
C GLY A 138 -17.77 -12.69 22.89
N GLN A 139 -16.99 -13.48 22.16
CA GLN A 139 -15.52 -13.46 22.19
C GLN A 139 -14.99 -12.70 20.98
N ASP A 140 -14.05 -11.78 21.22
CA ASP A 140 -13.33 -11.13 20.14
C ASP A 140 -12.28 -12.08 19.58
N ARG A 141 -12.42 -12.39 18.30
CA ARG A 141 -11.49 -13.22 17.53
C ARG A 141 -10.77 -12.34 16.52
N CYS A 142 -9.53 -12.71 16.22
CA CYS A 142 -8.79 -12.11 15.13
C CYS A 142 -8.12 -13.18 14.28
N GLY A 143 -7.93 -12.85 13.02
CA GLY A 143 -7.29 -13.71 12.03
C GLY A 143 -6.53 -12.85 11.05
N SER A 144 -5.36 -13.31 10.65
CA SER A 144 -4.51 -12.65 9.68
C SER A 144 -4.46 -13.44 8.37
N MET A 145 -4.22 -12.73 7.28
CA MET A 145 -3.92 -13.33 5.97
C MET A 145 -2.96 -12.44 5.19
N ALA A 146 -2.37 -12.99 4.14
CA ALA A 146 -1.56 -12.23 3.20
C ALA A 146 -2.39 -11.12 2.54
N ILE A 147 -1.74 -10.01 2.20
CA ILE A 147 -2.43 -8.89 1.54
C ILE A 147 -2.98 -9.29 0.15
N GLU A 148 -2.37 -10.28 -0.50
CA GLU A 148 -2.81 -10.82 -1.79
C GLU A 148 -4.13 -11.59 -1.63
N ASP A 149 -4.19 -12.55 -0.72
CA ASP A 149 -5.41 -13.30 -0.36
C ASP A 149 -6.57 -12.35 0.02
N TYR A 150 -6.24 -11.27 0.72
CA TYR A 150 -7.19 -10.25 1.09
C TYR A 150 -7.81 -9.56 -0.14
N ARG A 151 -6.99 -9.19 -1.14
CA ARG A 151 -7.44 -8.57 -2.39
C ARG A 151 -8.28 -9.54 -3.21
N ASP A 152 -7.89 -10.82 -3.27
CA ASP A 152 -8.65 -11.85 -3.96
C ASP A 152 -10.04 -12.05 -3.34
N ARG A 153 -10.13 -12.04 -2.01
CA ARG A 153 -11.42 -12.16 -1.28
C ARG A 153 -12.32 -10.94 -1.46
N LEU A 154 -11.74 -9.75 -1.60
CA LEU A 154 -12.50 -8.55 -2.00
C LEU A 154 -13.01 -8.68 -3.44
N ALA A 155 -12.18 -9.18 -4.37
CA ALA A 155 -12.53 -9.32 -5.78
C ALA A 155 -13.61 -10.39 -6.01
N ASP A 156 -13.51 -11.53 -5.33
CA ASP A 156 -14.52 -12.59 -5.33
C ASP A 156 -15.80 -12.15 -4.56
N GLY A 157 -15.71 -11.10 -3.75
CA GLY A 157 -16.82 -10.59 -2.94
C GLY A 157 -17.16 -11.49 -1.74
N ALA A 158 -16.22 -12.34 -1.32
CA ALA A 158 -16.30 -13.06 -0.06
C ALA A 158 -16.15 -12.12 1.16
N LEU A 159 -15.44 -11.00 0.95
CA LEU A 159 -15.24 -9.93 1.92
C LEU A 159 -15.64 -8.59 1.31
N ARG A 160 -16.21 -7.69 2.11
CA ARG A 160 -16.53 -6.32 1.70
C ARG A 160 -15.95 -5.33 2.70
N ARG A 161 -15.40 -4.21 2.20
CA ARG A 161 -15.17 -2.99 3.00
C ARG A 161 -16.46 -2.18 3.02
N GLY A 162 -16.73 -1.47 4.11
CA GLY A 162 -18.00 -0.79 4.37
C GLY A 162 -18.62 -0.09 3.17
N GLU A 163 -19.85 -0.48 2.81
CA GLU A 163 -21.08 0.21 3.15
C GLU A 163 -22.17 -0.88 3.20
N ARG A 164 -22.95 -0.90 4.29
CA ARG A 164 -24.15 -1.72 4.42
C ARG A 164 -25.04 -1.36 3.23
N ARG A 165 -25.25 -2.27 2.26
CA ARG A 165 -26.37 -2.09 1.33
C ARG A 165 -27.62 -2.06 2.20
N ASP A 166 -28.22 -0.88 2.30
CA ASP A 166 -29.60 -0.77 2.74
C ASP A 166 -30.41 -1.75 1.90
N ALA A 167 -31.05 -2.67 2.62
CA ALA A 167 -32.03 -3.56 2.06
C ALA A 167 -33.17 -2.70 1.51
N GLY A 168 -33.33 -2.73 0.19
CA GLY A 168 -34.58 -2.38 -0.48
C GLY A 168 -35.49 -3.60 -0.55
#